data_AF-A0A0C9R9R2-F1
#
_entry.id   AF-A0A0C9R9R2-F1
#
_cell.length_a   1.000
_cell.length_b   1.000
_cell.length_c   1.000
_cell.angle_alpha   90.00
_cell.angle_beta   90.00
_cell.angle_gamma   90.00
#
_symmetry.space_group_name_H-M   'P 1'
#
loop_
_entity.id
_entity.type
_entity.pdbx_description
1 polymer ?
#
loop_
_entity_poly.entity_id
_entity_poly.type
_entity_poly.pdbx_seq_one_letter_code
_entity_poly.pdbx_strand_id
1 'polypeptide(L)'
;MIKGSETFPGDCIHSHQYRNPKKYAGRRVCIFGASWSGIDIATEVANYATKIYLSHNLETLGAVMPENIEQRPGIISIEGNTVIFKDGTSAEVDDLIYCTGYKFTYPFLSEKIELLTVDNHVEPIYKHLIHTDMPNLFFMGLPSLVIPFPMFHIQAQYILKILEGQLKLPSSEEMRMDFMREKQALLDEGIPVRHISKLKERQWSYYDELASAANVPSFPPVIRKIITHVDQMRAKDFTTYKNYQYKILDRENFTYTYRKIS
;
A
#
# COMPACT_ATOMS: atom_id res chain seq x y z
N MET A 1 -2.43 -20.51 -0.32
CA MET A 1 -2.56 -20.88 1.10
C MET A 1 -1.28 -21.59 1.52
N ILE A 2 -0.81 -21.38 2.74
CA ILE A 2 0.38 -22.07 3.25
C ILE A 2 -0.02 -23.53 3.51
N LYS A 3 0.83 -24.49 3.12
CA LYS A 3 0.57 -25.91 3.35
C LYS A 3 0.36 -26.18 4.85
N GLY A 4 -0.74 -26.83 5.23
CA GLY A 4 -1.09 -27.16 6.61
C GLY A 4 -1.82 -26.06 7.37
N SER A 5 -2.07 -24.89 6.76
CA SER A 5 -2.87 -23.83 7.39
C SER A 5 -4.33 -24.23 7.62
N GLU A 6 -4.84 -25.16 6.82
CA GLU A 6 -6.20 -25.70 6.86
C GLU A 6 -6.49 -26.58 8.09
N THR A 7 -5.46 -27.13 8.72
CA THR A 7 -5.57 -27.95 9.94
C THR A 7 -5.03 -27.25 11.19
N PHE A 8 -4.65 -25.97 11.07
CA PHE A 8 -4.17 -25.17 12.20
C PHE A 8 -5.29 -25.01 13.24
N PRO A 9 -5.04 -25.33 14.53
CA PRO A 9 -6.09 -25.35 15.55
C PRO A 9 -6.51 -23.97 16.06
N GLY A 10 -5.71 -22.94 15.79
CA GLY A 10 -5.98 -21.56 16.21
C GLY A 10 -6.67 -20.72 15.14
N ASP A 11 -6.83 -19.43 15.41
CA ASP A 11 -7.45 -18.53 14.43
C ASP A 11 -6.48 -18.21 13.28
N CYS A 12 -7.01 -18.26 12.06
CA CYS A 12 -6.29 -17.92 10.86
C CYS A 12 -7.09 -16.87 10.09
N ILE A 13 -6.65 -15.60 10.15
CA ILE A 13 -7.40 -14.48 9.57
C ILE A 13 -6.55 -13.69 8.57
N HIS A 14 -7.20 -13.03 7.61
CA HIS A 14 -6.56 -11.96 6.85
C HIS A 14 -6.62 -10.64 7.61
N SER A 15 -5.66 -9.74 7.37
CA SER A 15 -5.65 -8.37 7.92
C SER A 15 -6.96 -7.60 7.69
N HIS A 16 -7.72 -7.95 6.65
CA HIS A 16 -9.06 -7.41 6.38
C HIS A 16 -10.07 -7.70 7.51
N GLN A 17 -9.90 -8.80 8.24
CA GLN A 17 -10.78 -9.25 9.33
C GLN A 17 -10.29 -8.79 10.70
N TYR A 18 -9.07 -8.27 10.81
CA TYR A 18 -8.49 -7.80 12.07
C TYR A 18 -9.25 -6.57 12.60
N ARG A 19 -9.56 -6.54 13.90
CA ARG A 19 -10.36 -5.48 14.53
C ARG A 19 -9.86 -5.01 15.89
N ASN A 20 -9.30 -5.91 16.70
CA ASN A 20 -8.98 -5.60 18.10
C ASN A 20 -7.73 -6.37 18.57
N PRO A 21 -6.69 -5.67 19.03
CA PRO A 21 -5.45 -6.30 19.52
C PRO A 21 -5.64 -7.07 20.83
N LYS A 22 -6.63 -6.69 21.67
CA LYS A 22 -6.86 -7.32 22.99
C LYS A 22 -7.22 -8.80 22.90
N LYS A 23 -7.75 -9.25 21.77
CA LYS A 23 -8.03 -10.67 21.49
C LYS A 23 -6.77 -11.54 21.65
N TYR A 24 -5.61 -10.96 21.37
CA TYR A 24 -4.32 -11.64 21.38
C TYR A 24 -3.60 -11.56 22.72
N ALA A 25 -4.26 -11.10 23.78
CA ALA A 25 -3.67 -11.01 25.11
C ALA A 25 -3.17 -12.37 25.60
N GLY A 26 -1.89 -12.45 25.98
CA GLY A 26 -1.28 -13.70 26.45
C GLY A 26 -0.87 -14.68 25.35
N ARG A 27 -1.19 -14.40 24.07
CA ARG A 27 -1.04 -15.35 22.95
C ARG A 27 0.26 -15.12 22.18
N ARG A 28 0.75 -16.17 21.51
CA ARG A 28 1.85 -16.14 20.53
C ARG A 28 1.25 -16.00 19.15
N VAL A 29 1.58 -14.93 18.43
CA VAL A 29 0.95 -14.62 17.13
C VAL A 29 1.99 -14.61 16.03
N CYS A 30 1.75 -15.32 14.92
CA CYS A 30 2.55 -15.15 13.71
C CYS A 30 1.81 -14.26 12.71
N ILE A 31 2.48 -13.21 12.27
CA ILE A 31 1.97 -12.23 11.31
C ILE A 31 2.77 -12.39 10.03
N PHE A 32 2.12 -12.80 8.94
CA PHE A 32 2.78 -13.07 7.67
C PHE A 32 2.65 -11.88 6.71
N GLY A 33 3.78 -11.25 6.41
CA GLY A 33 3.90 -10.04 5.59
C GLY A 33 4.29 -8.84 6.45
N ALA A 34 5.33 -8.11 6.02
CA ALA A 34 5.91 -6.97 6.75
C ALA A 34 5.84 -5.66 5.94
N SER A 35 4.72 -5.46 5.22
CA SER A 35 4.35 -4.14 4.71
C SER A 35 3.47 -3.41 5.75
N TRP A 36 2.72 -2.38 5.33
CA TRP A 36 1.98 -1.49 6.24
C TRP A 36 1.07 -2.22 7.23
N SER A 37 0.18 -3.11 6.78
CA SER A 37 -0.69 -3.86 7.68
C SER A 37 0.10 -4.78 8.62
N GLY A 38 1.19 -5.39 8.13
CA GLY A 38 2.04 -6.26 8.92
C GLY A 38 2.69 -5.56 10.09
N ILE A 39 3.36 -4.44 9.80
CA ILE A 39 4.08 -3.65 10.79
C ILE A 39 3.12 -3.00 11.80
N ASP A 40 2.04 -2.38 11.33
CA ASP A 40 1.10 -1.69 12.22
C ASP A 40 0.33 -2.69 13.11
N ILE A 41 -0.16 -3.81 12.56
CA ILE A 41 -0.84 -4.84 13.36
C ILE A 41 0.14 -5.48 14.34
N ALA A 42 1.37 -5.78 13.92
CA ALA A 42 2.38 -6.33 14.83
C ALA A 42 2.68 -5.38 16.00
N THR A 43 2.84 -4.09 15.71
CA THR A 43 3.09 -3.07 16.75
C THR A 43 1.89 -2.90 17.69
N GLU A 44 0.67 -2.97 17.17
CA GLU A 44 -0.55 -2.86 17.99
C GLU A 44 -0.74 -4.08 18.90
N VAL A 45 -0.60 -5.29 18.33
CA VAL A 45 -0.73 -6.57 19.02
C VAL A 45 0.38 -6.76 20.05
N ALA A 46 1.57 -6.18 19.84
CA ALA A 46 2.72 -6.27 20.75
C ALA A 46 2.40 -5.77 22.17
N ASN A 47 1.43 -4.88 22.33
CA ASN A 47 1.01 -4.38 23.63
C ASN A 47 0.24 -5.42 24.48
N TYR A 48 -0.17 -6.56 23.89
CA TYR A 48 -1.02 -7.56 24.53
C TYR A 48 -0.47 -8.98 24.40
N ALA A 49 0.10 -9.33 23.25
CA ALA A 49 0.64 -10.65 22.97
C ALA A 49 1.92 -10.93 23.77
N THR A 50 2.16 -12.21 24.09
CA THR A 50 3.39 -12.65 24.76
C THR A 50 4.58 -12.66 23.80
N LYS A 51 4.34 -13.04 22.53
CA LYS A 51 5.35 -13.09 21.49
C LYS A 51 4.73 -12.89 20.12
N ILE A 52 5.43 -12.18 19.24
CA ILE A 52 5.03 -12.01 17.84
C ILE A 52 6.17 -12.49 16.94
N TYR A 53 5.81 -13.29 15.96
CA TYR A 53 6.70 -13.67 14.86
C TYR A 53 6.26 -12.91 13.61
N LEU A 54 7.00 -11.87 13.23
CA LEU A 54 6.76 -11.11 12.00
C LEU A 54 7.51 -11.80 10.85
N SER A 55 6.79 -12.61 10.07
CA SER A 55 7.38 -13.41 9.01
C SER A 55 7.31 -12.71 7.65
N HIS A 56 8.44 -12.62 6.93
CA HIS A 56 8.49 -12.05 5.58
C HIS A 56 9.68 -12.55 4.74
N ASN A 57 9.67 -12.26 3.43
CA ASN A 57 10.79 -12.55 2.52
C ASN A 57 11.63 -11.30 2.17
N LEU A 58 11.48 -10.21 2.94
CA LEU A 58 12.29 -8.99 2.81
C LEU A 58 13.59 -9.12 3.62
N GLU A 59 14.56 -8.23 3.36
CA GLU A 59 15.65 -7.98 4.30
C GLU A 59 15.09 -7.60 5.68
N THR A 60 15.82 -7.95 6.74
CA THR A 60 15.45 -7.62 8.12
C THR A 60 15.25 -6.11 8.23
N LEU A 61 14.08 -5.71 8.70
CA LEU A 61 13.73 -4.32 8.93
C LEU A 61 14.63 -3.77 10.03
N GLY A 62 15.44 -2.76 9.70
CA GLY A 62 16.36 -2.11 10.64
C GLY A 62 15.70 -1.13 11.61
N ALA A 63 14.37 -1.03 11.60
CA ALA A 63 13.62 -0.17 12.49
C ALA A 63 13.58 -0.72 13.92
N VAL A 64 13.57 0.18 14.91
CA VAL A 64 13.29 -0.19 16.30
C VAL A 64 11.87 -0.73 16.39
N MET A 65 11.72 -1.93 16.96
CA MET A 65 10.45 -2.61 17.21
C MET A 65 10.32 -2.98 18.68
N PRO A 66 9.10 -3.17 19.20
CA PRO A 66 8.89 -3.76 20.52
C PRO A 66 9.67 -5.08 20.71
N GLU A 67 10.21 -5.29 21.92
CA GLU A 67 11.11 -6.41 22.23
C GLU A 67 10.49 -7.81 22.02
N ASN A 68 9.17 -7.91 22.13
CA ASN A 68 8.44 -9.15 21.91
C ASN A 68 8.12 -9.43 20.43
N ILE A 69 8.55 -8.57 19.50
CA ILE A 69 8.47 -8.83 18.05
C ILE A 69 9.79 -9.42 17.57
N GLU A 70 9.70 -10.59 16.94
CA GLU A 70 10.82 -11.30 16.34
C GLU A 70 10.60 -11.45 14.84
N GLN A 71 11.54 -10.94 14.03
CA GLN A 71 11.48 -11.10 12.58
C GLN A 71 11.94 -12.50 12.19
N ARG A 72 11.14 -13.17 11.36
CA ARG A 72 11.44 -14.51 10.82
C ARG A 72 11.35 -14.49 9.30
N PRO A 73 12.08 -15.37 8.59
CA PRO A 73 11.92 -15.47 7.15
C PRO A 73 10.55 -16.06 6.79
N GLY A 74 10.23 -16.13 5.49
CA GLY A 74 8.95 -16.64 5.02
C GLY A 74 8.63 -18.06 5.52
N ILE A 75 7.34 -18.39 5.56
CA ILE A 75 6.83 -19.68 6.03
C ILE A 75 6.88 -20.72 4.91
N ILE A 76 7.31 -21.94 5.23
CA ILE A 76 7.25 -23.12 4.34
C ILE A 76 5.92 -23.86 4.55
N SER A 77 5.63 -24.25 5.78
CA SER A 77 4.48 -25.07 6.16
C SER A 77 4.07 -24.82 7.60
N ILE A 78 2.90 -25.34 7.95
CA ILE A 78 2.37 -25.36 9.31
C ILE A 78 2.07 -26.82 9.67
N GLU A 79 2.49 -27.25 10.86
CA GLU A 79 2.31 -28.59 11.39
C GLU A 79 1.67 -28.50 12.78
N GLY A 80 0.37 -28.81 12.87
CA GLY A 80 -0.39 -28.57 14.09
C GLY A 80 -0.42 -27.06 14.42
N ASN A 81 0.15 -26.67 15.56
CA ASN A 81 0.32 -25.27 15.97
C ASN A 81 1.74 -24.71 15.68
N THR A 82 2.59 -25.47 14.99
CA THR A 82 3.99 -25.08 14.73
C THR A 82 4.15 -24.53 13.32
N VAL A 83 4.72 -23.32 13.20
CA VAL A 83 5.11 -22.69 11.93
C VAL A 83 6.54 -23.06 11.60
N ILE A 84 6.78 -23.55 10.39
CA ILE A 84 8.12 -23.87 9.86
C ILE A 84 8.59 -22.76 8.93
N PHE A 85 9.72 -22.13 9.23
CA PHE A 85 10.27 -21.01 8.47
C PHE A 85 11.35 -21.45 7.47
N LYS A 86 11.65 -20.59 6.50
CA LYS A 86 12.60 -20.86 5.40
C LYS A 86 14.06 -21.07 5.83
N ASP A 87 14.45 -20.60 7.01
CA ASP A 87 15.77 -20.84 7.59
C ASP A 87 15.87 -22.18 8.33
N GLY A 88 14.82 -23.01 8.28
CA GLY A 88 14.75 -24.30 8.98
C GLY A 88 14.35 -24.19 10.45
N THR A 89 14.16 -22.96 10.96
CA THR A 89 13.66 -22.76 12.33
C THR A 89 12.16 -22.94 12.39
N SER A 90 11.64 -23.13 13.60
CA SER A 90 10.21 -23.26 13.84
C SER A 90 9.77 -22.54 15.12
N ALA A 91 8.49 -22.24 15.20
CA ALA A 91 7.88 -21.68 16.39
C ALA A 91 6.43 -22.15 16.55
N GLU A 92 6.04 -22.49 17.77
CA GLU A 92 4.64 -22.70 18.12
C GLU A 92 3.92 -21.35 18.25
N VAL A 93 2.74 -21.27 17.67
CA VAL A 93 1.89 -20.08 17.69
C VAL A 93 0.43 -20.45 17.93
N ASP A 94 -0.30 -19.52 18.52
CA ASP A 94 -1.70 -19.71 18.86
C ASP A 94 -2.62 -19.07 17.80
N ASP A 95 -2.15 -18.07 17.05
CA ASP A 95 -2.88 -17.44 15.94
C ASP A 95 -2.00 -17.06 14.75
N LEU A 96 -2.64 -16.98 13.58
CA LEU A 96 -2.05 -16.53 12.31
C LEU A 96 -2.82 -15.32 11.77
N ILE A 97 -2.07 -14.29 11.38
CA ILE A 97 -2.62 -13.11 10.69
C ILE A 97 -1.91 -12.92 9.35
N TYR A 98 -2.64 -13.10 8.26
CA TYR A 98 -2.15 -12.82 6.91
C TYR A 98 -2.20 -11.32 6.60
N CYS A 99 -1.04 -10.69 6.54
CA CYS A 99 -0.81 -9.33 6.09
C CYS A 99 -0.23 -9.32 4.66
N THR A 100 -0.79 -10.17 3.80
CA THR A 100 -0.27 -10.48 2.45
C THR A 100 -0.81 -9.57 1.34
N GLY A 101 -1.53 -8.51 1.70
CA GLY A 101 -2.09 -7.54 0.77
C GLY A 101 -3.43 -7.96 0.17
N TYR A 102 -3.87 -7.21 -0.83
CA TYR A 102 -5.21 -7.31 -1.41
C TYR A 102 -5.12 -7.52 -2.92
N LYS A 103 -6.19 -8.07 -3.50
CA LYS A 103 -6.35 -8.22 -4.95
C LYS A 103 -7.38 -7.23 -5.47
N PHE A 104 -7.13 -6.65 -6.64
CA PHE A 104 -8.16 -5.93 -7.37
C PHE A 104 -9.19 -6.93 -7.89
N THR A 105 -10.46 -6.71 -7.54
CA THR A 105 -11.60 -7.51 -8.01
C THR A 105 -12.78 -6.58 -8.28
N TYR A 106 -13.43 -6.78 -9.43
CA TYR A 106 -14.57 -5.98 -9.86
C TYR A 106 -15.73 -6.88 -10.29
N PRO A 107 -16.33 -7.65 -9.35
CA PRO A 107 -17.35 -8.66 -9.67
C PRO A 107 -18.65 -8.06 -10.23
N PHE A 108 -18.82 -6.74 -10.15
CA PHE A 108 -19.96 -6.01 -10.68
C PHE A 108 -19.76 -5.56 -12.14
N LEU A 109 -18.55 -5.67 -12.70
CA LEU A 109 -18.27 -5.32 -14.10
C LEU A 109 -18.49 -6.54 -15.01
N SER A 110 -19.16 -6.31 -16.12
CA SER A 110 -19.36 -7.33 -17.17
C SER A 110 -18.04 -7.67 -17.84
N GLU A 111 -17.83 -8.93 -18.23
CA GLU A 111 -16.66 -9.37 -19.00
C GLU A 111 -16.51 -8.60 -20.33
N LYS A 112 -17.60 -8.04 -20.87
CA LYS A 112 -17.59 -7.18 -22.07
C LYS A 112 -16.80 -5.89 -21.92
N ILE A 113 -16.48 -5.48 -20.69
CA ILE A 113 -15.68 -4.28 -20.41
C ILE A 113 -14.20 -4.54 -20.71
N GLU A 114 -13.78 -5.79 -20.94
CA GLU A 114 -12.39 -6.17 -21.26
C GLU A 114 -11.35 -5.66 -20.25
N LEU A 115 -11.77 -5.58 -18.97
CA LEU A 115 -10.89 -5.22 -17.86
C LEU A 115 -10.10 -6.44 -17.39
N LEU A 116 -8.78 -6.37 -17.47
CA LEU A 116 -7.88 -7.43 -17.03
C LEU A 116 -7.20 -7.05 -15.72
N THR A 117 -6.96 -8.05 -14.86
CA THR A 117 -6.11 -7.90 -13.68
C THR A 117 -4.92 -8.85 -13.83
N VAL A 118 -3.81 -8.36 -14.36
CA VAL A 118 -2.58 -9.13 -14.65
C VAL A 118 -1.59 -8.94 -13.50
N ASP A 119 -1.20 -10.01 -12.81
CA ASP A 119 -0.34 -9.94 -11.61
C ASP A 119 -0.76 -8.81 -10.64
N ASN A 120 -2.06 -8.69 -10.36
CA ASN A 120 -2.63 -7.64 -9.51
C ASN A 120 -2.44 -6.18 -10.00
N HIS A 121 -2.28 -5.98 -11.30
CA HIS A 121 -2.33 -4.68 -11.96
C HIS A 121 -3.53 -4.63 -12.91
N VAL A 122 -4.28 -3.53 -12.89
CA VAL A 122 -5.53 -3.37 -13.66
C VAL A 122 -5.20 -2.73 -15.01
N GLU A 123 -5.62 -3.38 -16.09
CA GLU A 123 -5.34 -2.98 -17.48
C GLU A 123 -6.62 -3.08 -18.33
N PRO A 124 -6.77 -2.32 -19.42
CA PRO A 124 -5.88 -1.29 -19.98
C PRO A 124 -6.30 0.12 -19.54
N ILE A 125 -5.64 0.66 -18.50
CA ILE A 125 -6.04 1.90 -17.84
C ILE A 125 -5.09 3.05 -18.18
N TYR A 126 -5.59 4.03 -18.95
CA TYR A 126 -4.90 5.28 -19.24
C TYR A 126 -4.75 6.12 -17.97
N LYS A 127 -3.51 6.58 -17.71
CA LYS A 127 -3.14 7.40 -16.54
C LYS A 127 -3.63 6.85 -15.20
N HIS A 128 -3.68 5.52 -15.06
CA HIS A 128 -4.21 4.83 -13.86
C HIS A 128 -5.62 5.30 -13.44
N LEU A 129 -6.41 5.83 -14.38
CA LEU A 129 -7.68 6.49 -14.10
C LEU A 129 -8.80 6.20 -15.10
N ILE A 130 -8.52 5.98 -16.38
CA ILE A 130 -9.54 5.94 -17.45
C ILE A 130 -9.42 4.65 -18.24
N HIS A 131 -10.54 3.97 -18.52
CA HIS A 131 -10.51 2.83 -19.44
C HIS A 131 -10.21 3.29 -20.87
N THR A 132 -9.23 2.68 -21.53
CA THR A 132 -8.77 3.13 -22.85
C THR A 132 -9.84 3.08 -23.96
N ASP A 133 -10.78 2.13 -23.92
CA ASP A 133 -11.88 2.04 -24.91
C ASP A 133 -13.20 2.65 -24.46
N MET A 134 -13.31 2.99 -23.17
CA MET A 134 -14.53 3.51 -22.57
C MET A 134 -14.16 4.79 -21.82
N PRO A 135 -14.00 5.92 -22.52
CA PRO A 135 -13.52 7.18 -21.94
C PRO A 135 -14.46 7.80 -20.90
N ASN A 136 -15.64 7.21 -20.69
CA ASN A 136 -16.60 7.54 -19.64
C ASN A 136 -16.56 6.58 -18.44
N LEU A 137 -15.66 5.58 -18.43
CA LEU A 137 -15.45 4.66 -17.32
C LEU A 137 -14.13 5.02 -16.60
N PHE A 138 -14.27 5.40 -15.33
CA PHE A 138 -13.18 5.88 -14.49
C PHE A 138 -12.89 4.94 -13.32
N PHE A 139 -11.60 4.71 -13.04
CA PHE A 139 -11.09 3.94 -11.91
C PHE A 139 -10.30 4.85 -10.98
N MET A 140 -11.00 5.49 -10.05
CA MET A 140 -10.37 6.38 -9.07
C MET A 140 -9.68 5.57 -7.97
N GLY A 141 -8.45 5.94 -7.61
CA GLY A 141 -7.73 5.34 -6.49
C GLY A 141 -6.96 4.04 -6.77
N LEU A 142 -6.73 3.68 -8.04
CA LEU A 142 -5.87 2.54 -8.37
C LEU A 142 -4.43 2.68 -7.87
N PRO A 143 -3.79 3.87 -7.96
CA PRO A 143 -2.40 3.99 -7.49
C PRO A 143 -2.25 3.78 -5.98
N SER A 144 -1.17 3.13 -5.59
CA SER A 144 -0.82 2.81 -4.20
C SER A 144 0.59 3.32 -3.85
N LEU A 145 0.93 3.33 -2.56
CA LEU A 145 2.13 4.01 -2.05
C LEU A 145 2.16 5.49 -2.46
N VAL A 146 1.03 6.15 -2.20
CA VAL A 146 0.72 7.55 -2.52
C VAL A 146 0.18 8.23 -1.26
N ILE A 147 0.06 9.56 -1.29
CA ILE A 147 -0.77 10.28 -0.31
C ILE A 147 -2.23 10.27 -0.82
N PRO A 148 -3.16 9.59 -0.13
CA PRO A 148 -4.45 9.26 -0.73
C PRO A 148 -5.29 10.49 -1.10
N PHE A 149 -5.51 11.41 -0.15
CA PHE A 149 -6.41 12.55 -0.40
C PHE A 149 -5.89 13.52 -1.48
N PRO A 150 -4.60 13.87 -1.52
CA PRO A 150 -4.03 14.61 -2.65
C PRO A 150 -4.28 13.94 -4.01
N MET A 151 -4.07 12.63 -4.12
CA MET A 151 -4.37 11.88 -5.33
C MET A 151 -5.85 11.96 -5.70
N PHE A 152 -6.75 11.64 -4.77
CA PHE A 152 -8.19 11.68 -5.01
C PHE A 152 -8.66 13.07 -5.42
N HIS A 153 -8.12 14.12 -4.80
CA HIS A 153 -8.43 15.50 -5.15
C HIS A 153 -8.09 15.80 -6.61
N ILE A 154 -6.87 15.48 -7.05
CA ILE A 154 -6.43 15.73 -8.43
C ILE A 154 -7.17 14.84 -9.43
N GLN A 155 -7.36 13.56 -9.14
CA GLN A 155 -8.14 12.65 -9.99
C GLN A 155 -9.58 13.14 -10.16
N ALA A 156 -10.22 13.61 -9.08
CA ALA A 156 -11.58 14.16 -9.14
C ALA A 156 -11.63 15.43 -10.02
N GLN A 157 -10.71 16.38 -9.82
CA GLN A 157 -10.64 17.59 -10.66
C GLN A 157 -10.45 17.25 -12.14
N TYR A 158 -9.55 16.31 -12.45
CA TYR A 158 -9.31 15.85 -13.82
C TYR A 158 -10.55 15.23 -14.45
N ILE A 159 -11.26 14.35 -13.72
CA ILE A 159 -12.52 13.75 -14.18
C ILE A 159 -13.59 14.83 -14.40
N LEU A 160 -13.75 15.80 -13.49
CA LEU A 160 -14.73 16.88 -13.66
C LEU A 160 -14.48 17.66 -14.94
N LYS A 161 -13.22 18.01 -15.25
CA LYS A 161 -12.91 18.73 -16.50
C LYS A 161 -13.28 17.93 -17.75
N ILE A 162 -13.15 16.60 -17.72
CA ILE A 162 -13.60 15.73 -18.82
C ILE A 162 -15.12 15.77 -18.94
N LEU A 163 -15.83 15.56 -17.82
CA LEU A 163 -17.30 15.52 -17.79
C LEU A 163 -17.95 16.86 -18.16
N GLU A 164 -17.29 17.98 -17.84
CA GLU A 164 -17.71 19.33 -18.22
C GLU A 164 -17.34 19.70 -19.67
N GLY A 165 -16.66 18.81 -20.40
CA GLY A 165 -16.19 19.05 -21.77
C GLY A 165 -15.06 20.08 -21.87
N GLN A 166 -14.44 20.45 -20.75
CA GLN A 166 -13.33 21.40 -20.67
C GLN A 166 -11.97 20.74 -20.92
N LEU A 167 -11.88 19.42 -20.79
CA LEU A 167 -10.73 18.60 -21.15
C LEU A 167 -11.17 17.56 -22.17
N LYS A 168 -10.55 17.59 -23.36
CA LYS A 168 -10.74 16.54 -24.37
C LYS A 168 -9.72 15.45 -24.16
N LEU A 169 -10.20 14.21 -24.01
CA LEU A 169 -9.33 13.05 -23.98
C LEU A 169 -8.76 12.77 -25.39
N PRO A 170 -7.55 12.18 -25.47
CA PRO A 170 -7.06 11.60 -26.71
C PRO A 170 -7.99 10.49 -27.22
N SER A 171 -7.77 10.06 -28.46
CA SER A 171 -8.44 8.88 -29.01
C SER A 171 -8.11 7.62 -28.20
N SER A 172 -8.96 6.59 -28.30
CA SER A 172 -8.70 5.31 -27.66
C SER A 172 -7.37 4.68 -28.07
N GLU A 173 -6.99 4.83 -29.34
CA GLU A 173 -5.69 4.35 -29.84
C GLU A 173 -4.52 5.06 -29.15
N GLU A 174 -4.56 6.39 -29.07
CA GLU A 174 -3.53 7.19 -28.40
C GLU A 174 -3.44 6.85 -26.89
N MET A 175 -4.57 6.68 -26.22
CA MET A 175 -4.61 6.28 -24.80
C MET A 175 -4.02 4.88 -24.58
N ARG A 176 -4.30 3.92 -25.47
CA ARG A 176 -3.69 2.58 -25.43
C ARG A 176 -2.19 2.64 -25.65
N MET A 177 -1.73 3.41 -26.64
CA MET A 177 -0.31 3.59 -26.92
C MET A 177 0.42 4.20 -25.72
N ASP A 178 -0.17 5.19 -25.06
CA ASP A 178 0.41 5.82 -23.88
C ASP A 178 0.50 4.84 -22.70
N PHE A 179 -0.57 4.11 -22.40
CA PHE A 179 -0.57 3.05 -21.39
C PHE A 179 0.52 2.00 -21.64
N MET A 180 0.63 1.50 -22.88
CA MET A 180 1.63 0.50 -23.25
C MET A 180 3.05 1.05 -23.16
N ARG A 181 3.26 2.32 -23.53
CA ARG A 181 4.55 3.00 -23.42
C ARG A 181 4.99 3.13 -21.96
N GLU A 182 4.11 3.61 -21.07
CA GLU A 182 4.41 3.72 -19.64
C GLU A 182 4.74 2.34 -19.05
N LYS A 183 3.88 1.35 -19.33
CA LYS A 183 4.09 -0.02 -18.87
C LYS A 183 5.44 -0.58 -19.32
N GLN A 184 5.78 -0.46 -20.61
CA GLN A 184 7.04 -0.97 -21.13
C GLN A 184 8.25 -0.26 -20.50
N ALA A 185 8.21 1.06 -20.38
CA ALA A 185 9.30 1.82 -19.76
C ALA A 185 9.57 1.37 -18.30
N LEU A 186 8.51 1.14 -17.52
CA LEU A 186 8.65 0.66 -16.14
C LEU A 186 9.18 -0.78 -16.09
N LEU A 187 8.77 -1.65 -17.02
CA LEU A 187 9.32 -3.00 -17.13
C LEU A 187 10.80 -3.00 -17.50
N ASP A 188 11.22 -2.09 -18.39
CA ASP A 188 12.62 -1.92 -18.79
C ASP A 188 13.49 -1.41 -17.62
N GLU A 189 12.90 -0.65 -16.69
CA GLU A 189 13.52 -0.27 -15.39
C GLU A 189 13.52 -1.41 -14.35
N GLY A 190 12.99 -2.59 -14.70
CA GLY A 190 12.92 -3.76 -13.83
C GLY A 190 11.79 -3.71 -12.79
N ILE A 191 10.81 -2.80 -12.94
CA ILE A 191 9.65 -2.72 -12.06
C ILE A 191 8.68 -3.85 -12.41
N PRO A 192 8.35 -4.78 -11.49
CA PRO A 192 7.40 -5.85 -11.77
C PRO A 192 5.99 -5.32 -12.08
N VAL A 193 5.21 -6.05 -12.88
CA VAL A 193 3.83 -5.67 -13.26
C VAL A 193 2.97 -5.26 -12.06
N ARG A 194 2.94 -6.08 -11.00
CA ARG A 194 2.26 -5.78 -9.71
C ARG A 194 2.66 -4.46 -9.04
N HIS A 195 3.77 -3.85 -9.43
CA HIS A 195 4.34 -2.63 -8.86
C HIS A 195 4.17 -1.41 -9.77
N ILE A 196 3.64 -1.56 -10.98
CA ILE A 196 3.40 -0.43 -11.90
C ILE A 196 2.55 0.66 -11.26
N SER A 197 1.44 0.28 -10.59
CA SER A 197 0.59 1.23 -9.87
C SER A 197 1.12 1.66 -8.51
N LYS A 198 2.33 1.24 -8.10
CA LYS A 198 3.00 1.74 -6.88
C LYS A 198 3.83 2.98 -7.23
N LEU A 199 3.25 4.17 -7.08
CA LEU A 199 3.87 5.40 -7.60
C LEU A 199 5.07 5.85 -6.77
N LYS A 200 5.00 5.79 -5.43
CA LYS A 200 6.09 6.29 -4.55
C LYS A 200 6.43 7.73 -4.94
N GLU A 201 7.69 8.04 -5.26
CA GLU A 201 8.10 9.38 -5.72
C GLU A 201 7.44 9.81 -7.04
N ARG A 202 7.06 8.88 -7.92
CA ARG A 202 6.36 9.18 -9.20
C ARG A 202 4.96 9.77 -8.98
N GLN A 203 4.44 9.76 -7.76
CA GLN A 203 3.13 10.34 -7.46
C GLN A 203 3.10 11.84 -7.73
N TRP A 204 4.22 12.54 -7.50
CA TRP A 204 4.28 14.00 -7.66
C TRP A 204 4.17 14.39 -9.12
N SER A 205 4.95 13.75 -10.00
CA SER A 205 4.84 13.96 -11.45
C SER A 205 3.46 13.57 -11.98
N TYR A 206 2.86 12.50 -11.44
CA TYR A 206 1.49 12.11 -11.78
C TYR A 206 0.46 13.20 -11.42
N TYR A 207 0.57 13.78 -10.22
CA TYR A 207 -0.33 14.85 -9.79
C TYR A 207 -0.13 16.11 -10.63
N ASP A 208 1.12 16.51 -10.88
CA ASP A 208 1.45 17.69 -11.67
C ASP A 208 0.96 17.56 -13.11
N GLU A 209 1.10 16.38 -13.71
CA GLU A 209 0.63 16.12 -15.07
C GLU A 209 -0.90 16.23 -15.17
N LEU A 210 -1.63 15.57 -14.28
CA LEU A 210 -3.10 15.66 -14.26
C LEU A 210 -3.57 17.08 -13.96
N ALA A 211 -2.93 17.76 -12.99
CA ALA A 211 -3.28 19.13 -12.64
C ALA A 211 -3.07 20.09 -13.81
N SER A 212 -1.92 19.98 -14.48
CA SER A 212 -1.56 20.77 -15.66
C SER A 212 -2.56 20.54 -16.81
N ALA A 213 -2.84 19.27 -17.14
CA ALA A 213 -3.77 18.92 -18.20
C ALA A 213 -5.21 19.41 -17.91
N ALA A 214 -5.64 19.37 -16.64
CA ALA A 214 -6.93 19.89 -16.20
C ALA A 214 -6.96 21.42 -15.98
N ASN A 215 -5.83 22.11 -16.14
CA ASN A 215 -5.67 23.52 -15.80
C ASN A 215 -6.18 23.85 -14.38
N VAL A 216 -5.80 23.02 -13.41
CA VAL A 216 -6.09 23.22 -11.98
C VAL A 216 -4.80 23.40 -11.19
N PRO A 217 -4.83 24.07 -10.02
CA PRO A 217 -3.63 24.26 -9.21
C PRO A 217 -3.03 22.93 -8.74
N SER A 218 -1.71 22.77 -8.90
CA SER A 218 -0.98 21.68 -8.23
C SER A 218 -0.75 21.99 -6.74
N PHE A 219 -0.33 20.98 -5.99
CA PHE A 219 0.01 21.11 -4.58
C PHE A 219 1.22 22.01 -4.38
N PRO A 220 1.22 22.86 -3.34
CA PRO A 220 2.37 23.70 -3.04
C PRO A 220 3.56 22.85 -2.56
N PRO A 221 4.82 23.27 -2.84
CA PRO A 221 6.01 22.48 -2.50
C PRO A 221 6.13 22.08 -1.03
N VAL A 222 5.56 22.87 -0.10
CA VAL A 222 5.52 22.54 1.32
C VAL A 222 4.91 21.17 1.61
N ILE A 223 3.91 20.73 0.83
CA ILE A 223 3.27 19.41 1.02
C ILE A 223 4.29 18.29 0.78
N ARG A 224 5.02 18.35 -0.34
CA ARG A 224 6.08 17.38 -0.65
C ARG A 224 7.17 17.40 0.42
N LYS A 225 7.61 18.59 0.87
CA LYS A 225 8.64 18.72 1.91
C LYS A 225 8.21 18.10 3.25
N ILE A 226 6.96 18.29 3.66
CA ILE A 226 6.42 17.64 4.88
C ILE A 226 6.43 16.12 4.73
N ILE A 227 5.96 15.59 3.60
CA ILE A 227 5.93 14.14 3.37
C ILE A 227 7.33 13.54 3.36
N THR A 228 8.29 14.18 2.69
CA THR A 228 9.71 13.78 2.73
C THR A 228 10.23 13.72 4.17
N HIS A 229 9.91 14.71 5.01
CA HIS A 229 10.30 14.69 6.42
C HIS A 229 9.60 13.56 7.21
N VAL A 230 8.30 13.33 6.98
CA VAL A 230 7.56 12.22 7.60
C VAL A 230 8.20 10.87 7.25
N ASP A 231 8.55 10.64 5.99
CA ASP A 231 9.16 9.39 5.55
C ASP A 231 10.56 9.20 6.17
N GLN A 232 11.35 10.27 6.30
CA GLN A 232 12.63 10.23 7.01
C GLN A 232 12.47 9.88 8.50
N MET A 233 11.50 10.48 9.19
CA MET A 233 11.27 10.19 10.61
C MET A 233 10.73 8.78 10.81
N ARG A 234 9.85 8.32 9.92
CA ARG A 234 9.33 6.96 9.92
C ARG A 234 10.44 5.93 9.71
N ALA A 235 11.36 6.17 8.79
CA ALA A 235 12.49 5.29 8.55
C ALA A 235 13.42 5.16 9.77
N LYS A 236 13.52 6.20 10.61
CA LYS A 236 14.29 6.17 11.85
C LYS A 236 13.58 5.39 12.96
N ASP A 237 12.29 5.62 13.15
CA ASP A 237 11.49 4.97 14.19
C ASP A 237 10.00 4.92 13.82
N PHE A 238 9.50 3.71 13.56
CA PHE A 238 8.10 3.47 13.19
C PHE A 238 7.13 3.61 14.36
N THR A 239 7.61 3.58 15.61
CA THR A 239 6.77 3.67 16.81
C THR A 239 6.53 5.12 17.23
N THR A 240 7.46 6.04 16.92
CA THR A 240 7.40 7.43 17.42
C THR A 240 7.22 8.50 16.34
N TYR A 241 7.32 8.19 15.05
CA TYR A 241 7.17 9.21 13.98
C TYR A 241 5.82 9.94 14.00
N LYS A 242 4.79 9.34 14.61
CA LYS A 242 3.45 9.94 14.77
C LYS A 242 3.40 11.05 15.83
N ASN A 243 4.46 11.20 16.64
CA ASN A 243 4.59 12.24 17.67
C ASN A 243 5.03 13.61 17.12
N TYR A 244 5.40 13.69 15.84
CA TYR A 244 5.73 14.96 15.20
C TYR A 244 4.47 15.73 14.83
N GLN A 245 4.37 16.96 15.30
CA GLN A 245 3.32 17.91 14.95
C GLN A 245 3.87 18.92 13.94
N TYR A 246 3.16 19.12 12.84
CA TYR A 246 3.58 19.99 11.74
C TYR A 246 2.68 21.22 11.66
N LYS A 247 3.28 22.39 11.41
CA LYS A 247 2.57 23.64 11.11
C LYS A 247 3.09 24.22 9.80
N ILE A 248 2.20 24.32 8.81
CA ILE A 248 2.47 25.02 7.55
C ILE A 248 2.54 26.52 7.84
N LEU A 249 3.61 27.16 7.38
CA LEU A 249 3.82 28.61 7.54
C LEU A 249 3.42 29.35 6.26
N ASP A 250 3.80 28.81 5.10
CA ASP A 250 3.49 29.35 3.78
C ASP A 250 3.54 28.21 2.73
N ARG A 251 3.52 28.57 1.43
CA ARG A 251 3.53 27.58 0.32
C ARG A 251 4.85 26.79 0.20
N GLU A 252 5.91 27.26 0.82
CA GLU A 252 7.25 26.69 0.77
C GLU A 252 7.73 26.10 2.09
N ASN A 253 7.27 26.64 3.22
CA ASN A 253 7.87 26.41 4.53
C ASN A 253 6.89 25.83 5.54
N PHE A 254 7.43 24.98 6.42
CA PHE A 254 6.75 24.43 7.57
C PHE A 254 7.69 24.41 8.78
N THR A 255 7.11 24.32 9.97
CA THR A 255 7.84 24.00 11.21
C THR A 255 7.26 22.71 11.79
N TYR A 256 8.04 22.03 12.63
CA TYR A 256 7.60 20.84 13.34
C TYR A 256 8.12 20.81 14.77
N THR A 257 7.36 20.16 15.65
CA THR A 257 7.75 19.91 17.05
C THR A 257 7.50 18.45 17.39
N TYR A 258 8.38 17.83 18.17
CA TYR A 258 8.17 16.49 18.70
C TYR A 258 7.44 16.55 20.04
N ARG A 259 6.27 15.89 20.14
CA ARG A 259 5.50 15.81 21.37
C ARG A 259 5.22 14.35 21.69
N LYS A 260 5.93 13.80 22.69
CA LYS A 260 5.66 12.45 23.20
C LYS A 260 4.23 12.43 23.75
N ILE A 261 3.34 11.68 23.10
CA ILE A 261 2.01 11.42 23.61
C ILE A 261 2.19 10.39 24.74
N SER A 262 1.83 10.79 25.95
CA SER A 262 1.83 9.94 27.16
C SER A 262 0.74 8.88 27.10
#